data_AF-A0AAW4MU09-F1
#
_entry.id   AF-A0AAW4MU09-F1
#
_cell.length_a   1.000
_cell.length_b   1.000
_cell.length_c   1.000
_cell.angle_alpha   90.00
_cell.angle_beta   90.00
_cell.angle_gamma   90.00
#
_symmetry.space_group_name_H-M   'P 1'
#
loop_
_entity.id
_entity.type
_entity.pdbx_description
1 polymer ?
#
loop_
_entity_poly.entity_id
_entity_poly.type
_entity_poly.pdbx_seq_one_letter_code
_entity_poly.pdbx_strand_id
1 'polypeptide(L)'
;MIEMKNINLSFKNHILFKNQNISIPSSQITVITGESGSGKSTLLFELAGLTHYSKNEFYTDSNDYGFVFQDCRLFDDLTAIQNIQLFSKLAEVPFHKDQMMKLLDELDLNIDLNGKVDVLSGGQKQRLLILCCMMKNPDIIFLDEPTAYLDTINREHMRKIIHELCHRYHKTVVIATHDMGMLEIADIHYHIEHQQIILKKESYTEINKIEPKEHIHTNPVTYYLKAEKSNRIHYKRNIVISIMMIIVTYMMCFQAYYQKETDTMINKAIDNELRISYKDGGNAYDMGGQPIPKTLIQDISNNSMVQSIQPFFQWNILNTQETIVIQPYYGNMKTYKTYTKQSFSIENKQLNTDHVYISYSLYQKLNKNIHIKGILQIPTSNTYTFNMVPFELVNANVTDKDIHNRYTKTTENIIYISPKLYQMIISQYTQNNTYQSNVYVIKVNSYKNIQSVTEFIKKHDSDIKVYNPVSSAILNKTTTFGFEMIQQFSMIMFVMFISTCFIIGIFDIVSRRYQYALLLVNGLNRLQCLQLILKERSSYCLVSIILSMISVLSLFFFQYHILPSIMIEQAISILILVNSVILIIPCLTFIVLMRSNNEGNLLKTSE
;
A
#
# COMPACT_ATOMS: atom_id res chain seq x y z
N MET A 1 3.97 -55.51 11.64
CA MET A 1 3.29 -55.48 12.92
C MET A 1 3.47 -54.09 13.49
N ILE A 2 2.39 -53.51 14.03
CA ILE A 2 2.43 -52.31 14.89
C ILE A 2 2.02 -52.75 16.29
N GLU A 3 2.78 -52.35 17.30
CA GLU A 3 2.43 -52.58 18.70
C GLU A 3 2.60 -51.28 19.46
N MET A 4 1.57 -50.87 20.20
CA MET A 4 1.61 -49.66 21.02
C MET A 4 1.19 -50.02 22.44
N LYS A 5 2.13 -49.85 23.39
CA LYS A 5 1.95 -50.17 24.80
C LYS A 5 1.88 -48.93 25.67
N ASN A 6 1.25 -49.07 26.83
CA ASN A 6 1.14 -48.03 27.85
C ASN A 6 0.52 -46.73 27.33
N ILE A 7 -0.49 -46.84 26.44
CA ILE A 7 -1.15 -45.70 25.79
C ILE A 7 -1.84 -44.85 26.85
N ASN A 8 -1.32 -43.63 27.04
CA ASN A 8 -1.91 -42.60 27.88
C ASN A 8 -2.21 -41.40 27.01
N LEU A 9 -3.41 -41.40 26.43
CA LEU A 9 -3.84 -40.38 25.48
C LEU A 9 -4.83 -39.43 26.14
N SER A 10 -4.50 -38.16 26.13
CA SER A 10 -5.39 -37.07 26.57
C SER A 10 -5.50 -36.04 25.46
N PHE A 11 -6.73 -35.58 25.21
CA PHE A 11 -6.98 -34.49 24.28
C PHE A 11 -7.48 -33.28 25.07
N LYS A 12 -6.72 -32.17 25.01
CA LYS A 12 -6.89 -31.01 25.91
C LYS A 12 -6.82 -31.46 27.38
N ASN A 13 -7.95 -31.41 28.11
CA ASN A 13 -8.09 -31.84 29.50
C ASN A 13 -8.94 -33.11 29.65
N HIS A 14 -9.34 -33.74 28.54
CA HIS A 14 -10.14 -34.95 28.56
C HIS A 14 -9.24 -36.17 28.35
N ILE A 15 -9.22 -37.08 29.32
CA ILE A 15 -8.50 -38.35 29.18
C ILE A 15 -9.32 -39.23 28.23
N LEU A 16 -8.70 -39.68 27.14
CA LEU A 16 -9.31 -40.60 26.18
C LEU A 16 -8.96 -42.04 26.52
N PHE A 17 -7.68 -42.32 26.78
CA PHE A 17 -7.17 -43.64 27.14
C PHE A 17 -6.17 -43.54 28.28
N LYS A 18 -6.24 -44.48 29.22
CA LYS A 18 -5.25 -44.61 30.30
C LYS A 18 -4.73 -46.04 30.34
N ASN A 19 -3.41 -46.18 30.21
CA ASN A 19 -2.69 -47.45 30.24
C ASN A 19 -3.32 -48.54 29.36
N GLN A 20 -3.63 -48.23 28.11
CA GLN A 20 -4.17 -49.18 27.14
C GLN A 20 -3.06 -49.77 26.26
N ASN A 21 -3.31 -50.95 25.69
CA ASN A 21 -2.39 -51.60 24.75
C ASN A 21 -3.15 -51.99 23.49
N ILE A 22 -2.51 -51.90 22.34
CA ILE A 22 -3.07 -52.36 21.07
C ILE A 22 -1.97 -53.00 20.22
N SER A 23 -2.30 -54.11 19.56
CA SER A 23 -1.42 -54.81 18.62
C SER A 23 -2.14 -55.01 17.29
N ILE A 24 -1.43 -54.74 16.21
CA ILE A 24 -1.89 -54.80 14.82
C ILE A 24 -0.89 -55.69 14.06
N PRO A 25 -1.21 -56.98 13.86
CA PRO A 25 -0.43 -57.90 13.05
C PRO A 25 -0.30 -57.43 11.60
N SER A 26 0.78 -57.87 10.95
CA SER A 26 0.99 -57.59 9.52
C SER A 26 -0.04 -58.31 8.65
N SER A 27 -0.39 -57.70 7.52
CA SER A 27 -1.20 -58.33 6.46
C SER A 27 -2.56 -58.82 6.94
N GLN A 28 -3.17 -58.07 7.85
CA GLN A 28 -4.51 -58.32 8.39
C GLN A 28 -5.35 -57.04 8.37
N ILE A 29 -6.67 -57.21 8.39
CA ILE A 29 -7.66 -56.15 8.50
C ILE A 29 -8.04 -55.98 9.97
N THR A 30 -7.57 -54.89 10.58
CA THR A 30 -7.94 -54.49 11.94
C THR A 30 -9.02 -53.41 11.88
N VAL A 31 -10.17 -53.67 12.49
CA VAL A 31 -11.29 -52.72 12.58
C VAL A 31 -11.44 -52.22 14.02
N ILE A 32 -11.44 -50.91 14.19
CA ILE A 32 -11.61 -50.19 15.46
C ILE A 32 -12.99 -49.52 15.43
N THR A 33 -13.87 -49.95 16.31
CA THR A 33 -15.24 -49.43 16.43
C THR A 33 -15.48 -48.73 17.76
N GLY A 34 -16.55 -47.96 17.87
CA GLY A 34 -16.96 -47.25 19.09
C GLY A 34 -17.85 -46.06 18.78
N GLU A 35 -18.45 -45.47 19.81
CA GLU A 35 -19.34 -44.31 19.67
C GLU A 35 -18.63 -43.08 19.07
N SER A 36 -19.39 -42.13 18.55
CA SER A 36 -18.81 -40.85 18.10
C SER A 36 -18.14 -40.14 19.28
N GLY A 37 -16.94 -39.58 19.05
CA GLY A 37 -16.16 -38.94 20.12
C GLY A 37 -15.41 -39.90 21.05
N SER A 38 -15.46 -41.21 20.84
CA SER A 38 -14.73 -42.19 21.68
C SER A 38 -13.20 -42.17 21.52
N GLY A 39 -12.67 -41.40 20.58
CA GLY A 39 -11.23 -41.28 20.32
C GLY A 39 -10.69 -42.19 19.20
N LYS A 40 -11.54 -42.82 18.38
CA LYS A 40 -11.14 -43.68 17.24
C LYS A 40 -10.12 -43.00 16.32
N SER A 41 -10.47 -41.84 15.75
CA SER A 41 -9.61 -41.12 14.81
C SER A 41 -8.33 -40.62 15.49
N THR A 42 -8.41 -40.20 16.75
CA THR A 42 -7.21 -39.80 17.53
C THR A 42 -6.26 -40.98 17.76
N LEU A 43 -6.79 -42.16 18.09
CA LEU A 43 -5.99 -43.39 18.20
C LEU A 43 -5.36 -43.75 16.85
N LEU A 44 -6.12 -43.63 15.76
CA LEU A 44 -5.63 -43.88 14.40
C LEU A 44 -4.50 -42.92 14.02
N PHE A 45 -4.60 -41.64 14.39
CA PHE A 45 -3.56 -40.64 14.15
C PHE A 45 -2.28 -40.91 14.96
N GLU A 46 -2.39 -41.35 16.21
CA GLU A 46 -1.24 -41.78 17.01
C GLU A 46 -0.57 -43.02 16.40
N LEU A 47 -1.34 -44.02 15.99
CA LEU A 47 -0.82 -45.25 15.36
C LEU A 47 -0.12 -44.96 14.03
N ALA A 48 -0.59 -43.96 13.28
CA ALA A 48 0.03 -43.51 12.04
C ALA A 48 1.20 -42.52 12.27
N GLY A 49 1.52 -42.19 13.52
CA GLY A 49 2.57 -41.22 13.86
C GLY A 49 2.27 -39.77 13.45
N LEU A 50 1.00 -39.44 13.19
CA LEU A 50 0.56 -38.09 12.80
C LEU A 50 0.44 -37.15 14.00
N THR A 51 0.23 -37.72 15.18
CA THR A 51 0.21 -37.02 16.46
C THR A 51 1.13 -37.74 17.46
N HIS A 52 1.56 -37.00 18.48
CA HIS A 52 2.40 -37.52 19.58
C HIS A 52 1.85 -37.03 20.93
N TYR A 53 0.53 -37.08 21.07
CA TYR A 53 -0.19 -36.69 22.28
C TYR A 53 -0.11 -37.77 23.35
N SER A 54 0.12 -39.03 22.97
CA SER A 54 0.25 -40.12 23.93
C SER A 54 1.69 -40.30 24.40
N LYS A 55 1.87 -40.52 25.71
CA LYS A 55 3.07 -41.20 26.22
C LYS A 55 2.85 -42.70 26.02
N ASN A 56 3.65 -43.34 25.17
CA ASN A 56 3.54 -44.75 24.83
C ASN A 56 4.91 -45.35 24.49
N GLU A 57 4.96 -46.67 24.43
CA GLU A 57 6.03 -47.42 23.76
C GLU A 57 5.47 -47.87 22.41
N PHE A 58 6.03 -47.34 21.31
CA PHE A 58 5.59 -47.63 19.95
C PHE A 58 6.62 -48.47 19.21
N TYR A 59 6.19 -49.62 18.71
CA TYR A 59 6.96 -50.55 17.89
C TYR A 59 6.27 -50.72 16.53
N THR A 60 7.04 -50.70 15.45
CA THR A 60 6.54 -50.95 14.10
C THR A 60 7.60 -51.65 13.24
N ASP A 61 7.17 -52.62 12.42
CA ASP A 61 8.04 -53.29 11.44
C ASP A 61 8.27 -52.46 10.17
N SER A 62 7.40 -51.48 9.90
CA SER A 62 7.50 -50.62 8.72
C SER A 62 7.10 -49.19 9.07
N ASN A 63 7.83 -48.22 8.51
CA ASN A 63 7.51 -46.81 8.60
C ASN A 63 6.80 -46.29 7.33
N ASP A 64 6.39 -47.18 6.43
CA ASP A 64 5.75 -46.82 5.17
C ASP A 64 4.21 -46.93 5.25
N TYR A 65 3.60 -45.81 5.62
CA TYR A 65 2.16 -45.70 5.87
C TYR A 65 1.42 -44.97 4.75
N GLY A 66 0.24 -45.45 4.39
CA GLY A 66 -0.78 -44.69 3.69
C GLY A 66 -1.89 -44.29 4.65
N PHE A 67 -2.42 -43.07 4.51
CA PHE A 67 -3.53 -42.60 5.34
C PHE A 67 -4.64 -42.00 4.49
N VAL A 68 -5.87 -42.46 4.70
CA VAL A 68 -7.09 -41.94 4.06
C VAL A 68 -7.96 -41.31 5.14
N PHE A 69 -8.07 -39.98 5.10
CA PHE A 69 -8.91 -39.22 6.03
C PHE A 69 -10.39 -39.31 5.67
N GLN A 70 -11.26 -39.18 6.68
CA GLN A 70 -12.72 -39.17 6.52
C GLN A 70 -13.18 -38.24 5.40
N ASP A 71 -12.75 -36.98 5.41
CA ASP A 71 -13.14 -35.94 4.44
C ASP A 71 -12.65 -36.16 2.98
N CYS A 72 -12.02 -37.30 2.65
CA CYS A 72 -11.60 -37.67 1.29
C CYS A 72 -10.79 -36.57 0.57
N ARG A 73 -9.78 -36.03 1.26
CA ARG A 73 -9.06 -34.83 0.84
C ARG A 73 -7.99 -35.14 -0.21
N LEU A 74 -8.11 -34.48 -1.36
CA LEU A 74 -7.12 -34.47 -2.44
C LEU A 74 -6.55 -33.05 -2.57
N PHE A 75 -5.52 -32.87 -3.41
CA PHE A 75 -5.07 -31.54 -3.78
C PHE A 75 -6.01 -30.99 -4.85
N ASP A 76 -6.95 -30.14 -4.46
CA ASP A 76 -8.01 -29.59 -5.32
C ASP A 76 -7.48 -28.78 -6.52
N ASP A 77 -6.30 -28.17 -6.35
CA ASP A 77 -5.59 -27.43 -7.41
C ASP A 77 -4.98 -28.34 -8.48
N LEU A 78 -4.95 -29.65 -8.24
CA LEU A 78 -4.39 -30.66 -9.13
C LEU A 78 -5.50 -31.46 -9.81
N THR A 79 -5.23 -31.89 -11.04
CA THR A 79 -6.08 -32.86 -11.74
C THR A 79 -6.00 -34.23 -11.07
N ALA A 80 -6.90 -35.15 -11.42
CA ALA A 80 -6.87 -36.51 -10.88
C ALA A 80 -5.52 -37.21 -11.15
N ILE A 81 -4.99 -37.15 -12.38
CA ILE A 81 -3.69 -37.75 -12.70
C ILE A 81 -2.52 -37.07 -11.97
N GLN A 82 -2.60 -35.74 -11.78
CA GLN A 82 -1.56 -35.01 -11.06
C GLN A 82 -1.53 -35.37 -9.58
N ASN A 83 -2.69 -35.59 -8.95
CA ASN A 83 -2.78 -36.13 -7.60
C ASN A 83 -2.10 -37.50 -7.53
N ILE A 84 -2.46 -38.44 -8.41
CA ILE A 84 -1.87 -39.79 -8.43
C ILE A 84 -0.34 -39.73 -8.56
N GLN A 85 0.15 -38.96 -9.54
CA GLN A 85 1.59 -38.78 -9.78
C GLN A 85 2.32 -38.11 -8.61
N LEU A 86 1.65 -37.19 -7.90
CA LEU A 86 2.21 -36.53 -6.73
C LEU A 86 2.45 -37.55 -5.60
N PHE A 87 1.48 -38.42 -5.32
CA PHE A 87 1.61 -39.43 -4.26
C PHE A 87 2.74 -40.43 -4.53
N SER A 88 2.89 -40.93 -5.78
CA SER A 88 4.05 -41.78 -6.13
C SER A 88 5.39 -41.07 -5.92
N LYS A 89 5.48 -39.79 -6.28
CA LYS A 89 6.71 -39.00 -6.06
C LYS A 89 6.98 -38.73 -4.59
N LEU A 90 5.96 -38.44 -3.81
CA LEU A 90 6.10 -38.25 -2.36
C LEU A 90 6.67 -39.52 -1.69
N ALA A 91 6.24 -40.68 -2.18
CA ALA A 91 6.73 -41.98 -1.74
C ALA A 91 8.07 -42.42 -2.34
N GLU A 92 8.66 -41.63 -3.25
CA GLU A 92 9.88 -42.02 -3.96
C GLU A 92 9.75 -43.34 -4.74
N VAL A 93 8.56 -43.59 -5.29
CA VAL A 93 8.22 -44.79 -6.08
C VAL A 93 8.11 -44.42 -7.57
N PRO A 94 8.63 -45.26 -8.50
CA PRO A 94 8.45 -45.03 -9.93
C PRO A 94 6.97 -45.01 -10.30
N PHE A 95 6.58 -44.00 -11.09
CA PHE A 95 5.23 -43.91 -11.62
C PHE A 95 5.11 -44.79 -12.88
N HIS A 96 4.41 -45.92 -12.76
CA HIS A 96 4.07 -46.78 -13.88
C HIS A 96 2.63 -46.55 -14.33
N LYS A 97 2.45 -46.04 -15.56
CA LYS A 97 1.11 -45.75 -16.10
C LYS A 97 0.25 -47.00 -16.22
N ASP A 98 0.84 -48.13 -16.58
CA ASP A 98 0.10 -49.40 -16.75
C ASP A 98 -0.43 -49.92 -15.40
N GLN A 99 0.35 -49.77 -14.32
CA GLN A 99 -0.10 -50.07 -12.97
C GLN A 99 -1.26 -49.18 -12.54
N MET A 100 -1.17 -47.87 -12.81
CA MET A 100 -2.26 -46.92 -12.53
C MET A 100 -3.53 -47.30 -13.28
N MET A 101 -3.44 -47.62 -14.58
CA MET A 101 -4.60 -48.03 -15.38
C MET A 101 -5.23 -49.32 -14.84
N LYS A 102 -4.42 -50.31 -14.48
CA LYS A 102 -4.92 -51.54 -13.86
C LYS A 102 -5.67 -51.28 -12.55
N LEU A 103 -5.11 -50.44 -11.69
CA LEU A 103 -5.76 -50.08 -10.42
C LEU A 103 -7.02 -49.23 -10.62
N LEU A 104 -7.08 -48.38 -11.66
CA LEU A 104 -8.31 -47.65 -12.03
C LEU A 104 -9.43 -48.63 -12.38
N ASP A 105 -9.12 -49.65 -13.17
CA ASP A 105 -10.07 -50.69 -13.57
C ASP A 105 -10.52 -51.53 -12.36
N GLU A 106 -9.59 -51.94 -11.49
CA GLU A 106 -9.91 -52.72 -10.28
C GLU A 106 -10.75 -51.96 -9.27
N LEU A 107 -10.56 -50.63 -9.17
CA LEU A 107 -11.36 -49.77 -8.30
C LEU A 107 -12.70 -49.34 -8.94
N ASP A 108 -12.98 -49.78 -10.17
CA ASP A 108 -14.15 -49.34 -10.96
C ASP A 108 -14.25 -47.81 -11.02
N LEU A 109 -13.12 -47.14 -11.27
CA LEU A 109 -12.99 -45.69 -11.21
C LEU A 109 -12.90 -45.08 -12.61
N ASN A 110 -14.06 -44.89 -13.24
CA ASN A 110 -14.18 -44.20 -14.53
C ASN A 110 -14.31 -42.68 -14.33
N ILE A 111 -13.18 -41.96 -14.43
CA ILE A 111 -13.10 -40.51 -14.23
C ILE A 111 -12.26 -39.84 -15.33
N ASP A 112 -12.51 -38.55 -15.58
CA ASP A 112 -11.60 -37.75 -16.41
C ASP A 112 -10.30 -37.47 -15.64
N LEU A 113 -9.23 -38.15 -16.04
CA LEU A 113 -7.90 -38.04 -15.44
C LEU A 113 -7.31 -36.62 -15.55
N ASN A 114 -7.69 -35.86 -16.58
CA ASN A 114 -7.25 -34.47 -16.76
C ASN A 114 -8.23 -33.45 -16.15
N GLY A 115 -9.35 -33.93 -15.61
CA GLY A 115 -10.37 -33.13 -14.94
C GLY A 115 -9.95 -32.68 -13.55
N LYS A 116 -10.67 -31.68 -13.01
CA LYS A 116 -10.51 -31.25 -11.62
C LYS A 116 -11.15 -32.25 -10.66
N VAL A 117 -10.51 -32.51 -9.52
CA VAL A 117 -11.03 -33.42 -8.50
C VAL A 117 -12.29 -32.90 -7.82
N ASP A 118 -12.53 -31.58 -7.82
CA ASP A 118 -13.74 -30.95 -7.26
C ASP A 118 -15.05 -31.47 -7.86
N VAL A 119 -15.01 -31.92 -9.12
CA VAL A 119 -16.18 -32.39 -9.88
C VAL A 119 -16.54 -33.85 -9.53
N LEU A 120 -15.65 -34.57 -8.85
CA LEU A 120 -15.86 -35.96 -8.47
C LEU A 120 -16.86 -36.07 -7.31
N SER A 121 -17.72 -37.09 -7.36
CA SER A 121 -18.56 -37.48 -6.22
C SER A 121 -17.73 -37.93 -5.02
N GLY A 122 -18.30 -37.93 -3.80
CA GLY A 122 -17.61 -38.38 -2.58
C GLY A 122 -17.01 -39.78 -2.73
N GLY A 123 -17.76 -40.74 -3.29
CA GLY A 123 -17.26 -42.09 -3.53
C GLY A 123 -16.20 -42.20 -4.63
N GLN A 124 -16.23 -41.35 -5.65
CA GLN A 124 -15.14 -41.25 -6.62
C GLN A 124 -13.87 -40.66 -5.99
N LYS A 125 -13.99 -39.62 -5.15
CA LYS A 125 -12.86 -39.05 -4.42
C LYS A 125 -12.22 -40.07 -3.48
N GLN A 126 -13.03 -40.86 -2.78
CA GLN A 126 -12.55 -41.87 -1.86
C GLN A 126 -11.78 -42.98 -2.57
N ARG A 127 -12.33 -43.50 -3.69
CA ARG A 127 -11.64 -44.50 -4.52
C ARG A 127 -10.38 -43.93 -5.18
N LEU A 128 -10.40 -42.68 -5.63
CA LEU A 128 -9.20 -42.00 -6.13
C LEU A 128 -8.12 -41.86 -5.04
N LEU A 129 -8.51 -41.61 -3.78
CA LEU A 129 -7.56 -41.53 -2.68
C LEU A 129 -6.95 -42.90 -2.35
N ILE A 130 -7.74 -43.98 -2.43
CA ILE A 130 -7.24 -45.36 -2.33
C ILE A 130 -6.27 -45.67 -3.48
N LEU A 131 -6.59 -45.26 -4.72
CA LEU A 131 -5.68 -45.36 -5.86
C LEU A 131 -4.36 -44.64 -5.59
N CYS A 132 -4.41 -43.38 -5.14
CA CYS A 132 -3.22 -42.59 -4.76
C CYS A 132 -2.40 -43.30 -3.68
N CYS A 133 -3.07 -43.85 -2.66
CA CYS A 133 -2.45 -44.65 -1.60
C CYS A 133 -1.76 -45.90 -2.18
N MET A 134 -2.43 -46.64 -3.06
CA MET A 134 -1.87 -47.83 -3.71
C MET A 134 -0.68 -47.53 -4.62
N MET A 135 -0.68 -46.36 -5.27
CA MET A 135 0.43 -45.88 -6.09
C MET A 135 1.65 -45.42 -5.27
N LYS A 136 1.49 -45.21 -3.96
CA LYS A 136 2.59 -45.11 -2.98
C LYS A 136 3.10 -46.50 -2.56
N ASN A 137 2.32 -47.55 -2.76
CA ASN A 137 2.62 -48.93 -2.37
C ASN A 137 3.01 -49.10 -0.87
N PRO A 138 2.27 -48.51 0.10
CA PRO A 138 2.62 -48.59 1.51
C PRO A 138 2.49 -50.02 2.05
N ASP A 139 3.12 -50.33 3.18
CA ASP A 139 2.93 -51.64 3.84
C ASP A 139 1.68 -51.65 4.72
N ILE A 140 1.33 -50.48 5.25
CA ILE A 140 0.23 -50.28 6.18
C ILE A 140 -0.67 -49.15 5.66
N ILE A 141 -1.98 -49.39 5.64
CA ILE A 141 -2.99 -48.43 5.19
C ILE A 141 -3.95 -48.16 6.34
N PHE A 142 -4.01 -46.90 6.77
CA PHE A 142 -4.97 -46.41 7.74
C PHE A 142 -6.16 -45.76 7.03
N LEU A 143 -7.38 -46.14 7.43
CA LEU A 143 -8.64 -45.64 6.86
C LEU A 143 -9.50 -45.08 8.00
N ASP A 144 -9.76 -43.78 7.98
CA ASP A 144 -10.67 -43.11 8.92
C ASP A 144 -12.05 -42.96 8.27
N GLU A 145 -13.03 -43.69 8.78
CA GLU A 145 -14.42 -43.72 8.29
C GLU A 145 -14.56 -43.91 6.76
N PRO A 146 -14.04 -45.02 6.19
CA PRO A 146 -13.98 -45.24 4.74
C PRO A 146 -15.35 -45.39 4.05
N THR A 147 -16.46 -45.41 4.79
CA THR A 147 -17.82 -45.53 4.25
C THR A 147 -18.76 -44.39 4.61
N ALA A 148 -18.27 -43.34 5.30
CA ALA A 148 -19.11 -42.26 5.81
C ALA A 148 -19.97 -41.56 4.74
N TYR A 149 -19.42 -41.38 3.53
CA TYR A 149 -20.07 -40.63 2.45
C TYR A 149 -20.65 -41.52 1.34
N LEU A 150 -20.79 -42.83 1.60
CA LEU A 150 -21.20 -43.82 0.61
C LEU A 150 -22.62 -44.32 0.87
N ASP A 151 -23.38 -44.49 -0.21
CA ASP A 151 -24.64 -45.24 -0.21
C ASP A 151 -24.38 -46.75 -0.05
N THR A 152 -25.43 -47.52 0.22
CA THR A 152 -25.31 -48.96 0.54
C THR A 152 -24.54 -49.74 -0.52
N ILE A 153 -24.76 -49.46 -1.80
CA ILE A 153 -24.08 -50.15 -2.92
C ILE A 153 -22.58 -49.81 -2.91
N ASN A 154 -22.22 -48.53 -2.77
CA ASN A 154 -20.81 -48.12 -2.74
C ASN A 154 -20.10 -48.60 -1.46
N ARG A 155 -20.82 -48.80 -0.34
CA ARG A 155 -20.24 -49.42 0.88
C ARG A 155 -19.81 -50.86 0.65
N GLU A 156 -20.66 -51.66 -0.02
CA GLU A 156 -20.32 -53.03 -0.41
C GLU A 156 -19.09 -53.05 -1.32
N HIS A 157 -19.04 -52.14 -2.30
CA HIS A 157 -17.89 -52.02 -3.21
C HIS A 157 -16.61 -51.63 -2.46
N MET A 158 -16.71 -50.66 -1.54
CA MET A 158 -15.59 -50.24 -0.70
C MET A 158 -15.08 -51.39 0.16
N ARG A 159 -15.97 -52.19 0.75
CA ARG A 159 -15.59 -53.37 1.54
C ARG A 159 -14.82 -54.39 0.71
N LYS A 160 -15.27 -54.66 -0.52
CA LYS A 160 -14.55 -55.54 -1.46
C LYS A 160 -13.16 -55.01 -1.78
N ILE A 161 -13.05 -53.71 -2.09
CA ILE A 161 -11.76 -53.06 -2.34
C ILE A 161 -10.82 -53.26 -1.14
N ILE A 162 -11.28 -52.94 0.07
CA ILE A 162 -10.48 -53.07 1.30
C ILE A 162 -10.05 -54.52 1.54
N HIS A 163 -10.95 -55.48 1.32
CA HIS A 163 -10.63 -56.90 1.40
C HIS A 163 -9.53 -57.28 0.40
N GLU A 164 -9.59 -56.79 -0.83
CA GLU A 164 -8.53 -57.02 -1.83
C GLU A 164 -7.20 -56.37 -1.46
N LEU A 165 -7.20 -55.16 -0.86
CA LEU A 165 -5.98 -54.52 -0.36
C LEU A 165 -5.23 -55.45 0.60
N CYS A 166 -5.93 -56.10 1.52
CA CYS A 166 -5.30 -57.02 2.45
C CYS A 166 -4.89 -58.34 1.79
N HIS A 167 -5.85 -59.07 1.21
CA HIS A 167 -5.62 -60.47 0.85
C HIS A 167 -4.90 -60.64 -0.50
N ARG A 168 -5.10 -59.71 -1.45
CA ARG A 168 -4.47 -59.77 -2.78
C ARG A 168 -3.18 -58.98 -2.83
N TYR A 169 -3.12 -57.85 -2.14
CA TYR A 169 -1.96 -56.95 -2.13
C TYR A 169 -1.11 -57.05 -0.85
N HIS A 170 -1.45 -57.95 0.06
CA HIS A 170 -0.72 -58.22 1.31
C HIS A 170 -0.47 -56.97 2.15
N LYS A 171 -1.45 -56.05 2.17
CA LYS A 171 -1.39 -54.82 2.96
C LYS A 171 -1.92 -55.05 4.36
N THR A 172 -1.31 -54.40 5.34
CA THR A 172 -1.89 -54.28 6.68
C THR A 172 -2.92 -53.16 6.62
N VAL A 173 -4.18 -53.41 6.95
CA VAL A 173 -5.23 -52.39 6.88
C VAL A 173 -5.80 -52.13 8.26
N VAL A 174 -5.84 -50.86 8.67
CA VAL A 174 -6.37 -50.43 9.96
C VAL A 174 -7.50 -49.44 9.73
N ILE A 175 -8.69 -49.76 10.21
CA ILE A 175 -9.92 -49.03 9.90
C ILE A 175 -10.52 -48.50 11.19
N ALA A 176 -10.75 -47.19 11.29
CA ALA A 176 -11.61 -46.61 12.31
C ALA A 176 -13.00 -46.41 11.71
N THR A 177 -14.05 -47.02 12.26
CA THR A 177 -15.40 -46.80 11.76
C THR A 177 -16.51 -47.07 12.77
N HIS A 178 -17.69 -46.50 12.54
CA HIS A 178 -18.94 -46.91 13.19
C HIS A 178 -19.79 -47.85 12.32
N ASP A 179 -19.36 -48.14 11.08
CA ASP A 179 -20.06 -49.04 10.16
C ASP A 179 -19.83 -50.52 10.54
N MET A 180 -20.86 -51.13 11.13
CA MET A 180 -20.82 -52.53 11.56
C MET A 180 -20.64 -53.50 10.38
N GLY A 181 -20.95 -53.11 9.15
CA GLY A 181 -20.72 -53.93 7.97
C GLY A 181 -19.23 -54.21 7.72
N MET A 182 -18.31 -53.38 8.25
CA MET A 182 -16.87 -53.63 8.14
C MET A 182 -16.40 -54.83 8.98
N LEU A 183 -17.20 -55.26 9.96
CA LEU A 183 -16.87 -56.43 10.79
C LEU A 183 -16.91 -57.75 10.02
N GLU A 184 -17.60 -57.78 8.88
CA GLU A 184 -17.67 -58.95 7.99
C GLU A 184 -16.28 -59.32 7.41
N ILE A 185 -15.45 -58.31 7.14
CA ILE A 185 -14.09 -58.48 6.59
C ILE A 185 -13.00 -58.31 7.64
N ALA A 186 -13.33 -58.04 8.90
CA ALA A 186 -12.35 -57.81 9.95
C ALA A 186 -11.68 -59.12 10.39
N ASP A 187 -10.37 -59.22 10.28
CA ASP A 187 -9.59 -60.29 10.92
C ASP A 187 -9.49 -60.02 12.44
N ILE A 188 -9.30 -58.74 12.79
CA ILE A 188 -9.21 -58.25 14.16
C ILE A 188 -10.24 -57.16 14.39
N HIS A 189 -10.90 -57.21 15.55
CA HIS A 189 -11.87 -56.20 15.96
C HIS A 189 -11.54 -55.67 17.34
N TYR A 190 -11.23 -54.39 17.42
CA TYR A 190 -11.20 -53.63 18.66
C TYR A 190 -12.47 -52.79 18.80
N HIS A 191 -13.04 -52.77 20.00
CA HIS A 191 -14.17 -51.92 20.37
C HIS A 191 -13.76 -50.97 21.48
N ILE A 192 -13.98 -49.68 21.26
CA ILE A 192 -13.72 -48.63 22.24
C ILE A 192 -15.00 -48.34 23.00
N GLU A 193 -14.97 -48.64 24.29
CA GLU A 193 -16.08 -48.47 25.21
C GLU A 193 -15.53 -48.01 26.57
N HIS A 194 -16.19 -47.04 27.22
CA HIS A 194 -15.79 -46.56 28.55
C HIS A 194 -14.28 -46.22 28.68
N GLN A 195 -13.69 -45.56 27.68
CA GLN A 195 -12.25 -45.19 27.63
C GLN A 195 -11.27 -46.39 27.64
N GLN A 196 -11.76 -47.58 27.28
CA GLN A 196 -10.96 -48.80 27.17
C GLN A 196 -10.96 -49.31 25.73
N ILE A 197 -9.84 -49.90 25.31
CA ILE A 197 -9.68 -50.57 24.02
C ILE A 197 -9.89 -52.07 24.26
N ILE A 198 -11.02 -52.61 23.84
CA ILE A 198 -11.42 -53.99 24.11
C ILE A 198 -11.27 -54.82 22.83
N LEU A 199 -10.45 -55.87 22.87
CA LEU A 199 -10.36 -56.85 21.79
C LEU A 199 -11.62 -57.73 21.79
N LYS A 200 -12.38 -57.73 20.69
CA LYS A 200 -13.64 -58.47 20.52
C LYS A 200 -13.51 -59.67 19.57
N LYS A 201 -12.63 -59.58 18.57
CA LYS A 201 -12.37 -60.64 17.59
C LYS A 201 -10.88 -60.64 17.26
N GLU A 202 -10.29 -61.83 17.16
CA GLU A 202 -8.95 -62.03 16.65
C GLU A 202 -8.93 -63.34 15.87
N SER A 203 -8.52 -63.27 14.60
CA SER A 203 -8.34 -64.43 13.73
C SER A 203 -6.93 -64.40 13.16
N TYR A 204 -6.22 -65.52 13.28
CA TYR A 204 -4.86 -65.63 12.78
C TYR A 204 -4.85 -66.30 11.41
N THR A 205 -4.51 -65.53 10.38
CA THR A 205 -4.05 -66.04 9.10
C THR A 205 -2.54 -65.83 9.01
N GLU A 206 -1.76 -66.92 9.04
CA GLU A 206 -0.33 -66.88 8.71
C GLU A 206 -0.16 -66.61 7.21
N ILE A 207 0.56 -65.55 6.86
CA ILE A 207 0.88 -65.23 5.46
C ILE A 207 2.37 -64.86 5.36
N ASN A 208 2.99 -65.34 4.27
CA ASN A 208 4.42 -65.22 3.98
C ASN A 208 4.88 -63.79 3.69
N LYS A 209 6.20 -63.60 3.85
CA LYS A 209 6.97 -62.35 3.78
C LYS A 209 6.64 -61.46 2.57
N ILE A 210 6.58 -60.17 2.86
CA ILE A 210 6.48 -59.03 1.93
C ILE A 210 7.75 -58.97 1.07
N GLU A 211 7.59 -58.80 -0.25
CA GLU A 211 8.70 -58.57 -1.18
C GLU A 211 9.35 -57.19 -0.97
N PRO A 212 10.68 -57.06 -1.14
CA PRO A 212 11.38 -55.79 -0.99
C PRO A 212 10.99 -54.76 -2.07
N LYS A 213 10.84 -53.49 -1.66
CA LYS A 213 10.48 -52.37 -2.55
C LYS A 213 11.69 -51.78 -3.25
N GLU A 214 11.54 -51.43 -4.52
CA GLU A 214 12.46 -50.53 -5.22
C GLU A 214 12.14 -49.07 -4.87
N HIS A 215 13.11 -48.38 -4.25
CA HIS A 215 13.04 -46.94 -4.01
C HIS A 215 13.88 -46.18 -5.03
N ILE A 216 13.35 -45.07 -5.55
CA ILE A 216 14.07 -44.18 -6.47
C ILE A 216 14.10 -42.78 -5.88
N HIS A 217 15.26 -42.14 -5.87
CA HIS A 217 15.33 -40.74 -5.48
C HIS A 217 14.49 -39.89 -6.45
N THR A 218 13.39 -39.33 -5.97
CA THR A 218 12.59 -38.36 -6.72
C THR A 218 12.74 -36.96 -6.11
N ASN A 219 12.17 -35.94 -6.75
CA ASN A 219 12.10 -34.59 -6.18
C ASN A 219 10.64 -34.12 -6.10
N PRO A 220 9.88 -34.60 -5.10
CA PRO A 220 8.45 -34.34 -4.99
C PRO A 220 8.14 -32.85 -4.85
N VAL A 221 9.00 -32.10 -4.16
CA VAL A 221 8.89 -30.64 -3.99
C VAL A 221 8.87 -29.93 -5.33
N THR A 222 9.81 -30.25 -6.24
CA THR A 222 9.84 -29.59 -7.56
C THR A 222 8.64 -29.95 -8.44
N TYR A 223 8.08 -31.15 -8.27
CA TYR A 223 6.90 -31.55 -9.01
C TYR A 223 5.65 -30.83 -8.50
N TYR A 224 5.45 -30.80 -7.18
CA TYR A 224 4.36 -30.07 -6.53
C TYR A 224 4.34 -28.60 -7.01
N LEU A 225 5.48 -27.91 -6.91
CA LEU A 225 5.61 -26.51 -7.34
C LEU A 225 5.28 -26.28 -8.83
N LYS A 226 5.58 -27.25 -9.71
CA LYS A 226 5.26 -27.18 -11.14
C LYS A 226 3.79 -27.51 -11.43
N ALA A 227 3.21 -28.45 -10.68
CA ALA A 227 1.86 -28.95 -10.90
C ALA A 227 0.80 -28.01 -10.32
N GLU A 228 1.13 -27.28 -9.25
CA GLU A 228 0.23 -26.39 -8.53
C GLU A 228 -0.18 -25.18 -9.40
N LYS A 229 -1.38 -25.27 -9.99
CA LYS A 229 -1.99 -24.18 -10.77
C LYS A 229 -2.36 -22.97 -9.89
N SER A 230 -2.46 -23.15 -8.57
CA SER A 230 -2.70 -22.12 -7.55
C SER A 230 -1.73 -20.94 -7.65
N ASN A 231 -0.49 -21.20 -8.12
CA ASN A 231 0.47 -20.17 -8.48
C ASN A 231 -0.17 -19.05 -9.32
N ARG A 232 -1.01 -19.38 -10.32
CA ARG A 232 -1.65 -18.35 -11.16
C ARG A 232 -2.56 -17.40 -10.39
N ILE A 233 -3.25 -17.86 -9.33
CA ILE A 233 -4.11 -17.01 -8.50
C ILE A 233 -3.25 -16.07 -7.66
N HIS A 234 -2.18 -16.58 -7.05
CA HIS A 234 -1.23 -15.77 -6.28
C HIS A 234 -0.51 -14.74 -7.16
N TYR A 235 -0.11 -15.12 -8.38
CA TYR A 235 0.46 -14.21 -9.36
C TYR A 235 -0.54 -13.12 -9.77
N LYS A 236 -1.80 -13.47 -10.09
CA LYS A 236 -2.86 -12.49 -10.41
C LYS A 236 -3.11 -11.52 -9.25
N ARG A 237 -3.21 -12.04 -8.01
CA ARG A 237 -3.37 -11.24 -6.80
C ARG A 237 -2.20 -10.27 -6.61
N ASN A 238 -0.97 -10.74 -6.78
CA ASN A 238 0.21 -9.89 -6.62
C ASN A 238 0.30 -8.84 -7.72
N ILE A 239 -0.13 -9.13 -8.94
CA ILE A 239 -0.26 -8.12 -10.00
C ILE A 239 -1.23 -7.01 -9.54
N VAL A 240 -2.38 -7.35 -8.95
CA VAL A 240 -3.33 -6.36 -8.41
C VAL A 240 -2.69 -5.52 -7.30
N ILE A 241 -1.98 -6.16 -6.36
CA ILE A 241 -1.24 -5.49 -5.27
C ILE A 241 -0.19 -4.54 -5.84
N SER A 242 0.58 -4.98 -6.85
CA SER A 242 1.56 -4.14 -7.53
C SER A 242 0.92 -2.96 -8.27
N ILE A 243 -0.24 -3.15 -8.92
CA ILE A 243 -1.00 -2.06 -9.56
C ILE A 243 -1.45 -1.03 -8.52
N MET A 244 -1.98 -1.47 -7.37
CA MET A 244 -2.37 -0.57 -6.27
C MET A 244 -1.16 0.23 -5.75
N MET A 245 0.00 -0.42 -5.61
CA MET A 245 1.24 0.24 -5.20
C MET A 245 1.72 1.27 -6.22
N ILE A 246 1.59 0.98 -7.52
CA ILE A 246 1.89 1.93 -8.57
C ILE A 246 0.98 3.15 -8.44
N ILE A 247 -0.34 2.95 -8.26
CA ILE A 247 -1.30 4.05 -8.11
C ILE A 247 -0.96 4.93 -6.90
N VAL A 248 -0.69 4.33 -5.73
CA VAL A 248 -0.31 5.09 -4.52
C VAL A 248 0.98 5.88 -4.76
N THR A 249 1.98 5.27 -5.40
CA THR A 249 3.25 5.93 -5.72
C THR A 249 3.04 7.12 -6.65
N TYR A 250 2.24 6.94 -7.71
CA TYR A 250 1.89 8.02 -8.63
C TYR A 250 1.08 9.13 -7.96
N MET A 251 0.14 8.81 -7.08
CA MET A 251 -0.61 9.82 -6.31
C MET A 251 0.32 10.64 -5.41
N MET A 252 1.29 10.02 -4.75
CA MET A 252 2.29 10.75 -3.93
C MET A 252 3.19 11.64 -4.79
N CYS A 253 3.64 11.16 -5.96
CA CYS A 253 4.42 11.99 -6.88
C CYS A 253 3.59 13.15 -7.44
N PHE A 254 2.32 12.92 -7.76
CA PHE A 254 1.39 13.96 -8.21
C PHE A 254 1.17 15.01 -7.11
N GLN A 255 1.00 14.59 -5.85
CA GLN A 255 0.92 15.50 -4.71
C GLN A 255 2.17 16.40 -4.63
N ALA A 256 3.37 15.81 -4.72
CA ALA A 256 4.63 16.54 -4.67
C ALA A 256 4.78 17.53 -5.85
N TYR A 257 4.37 17.14 -7.06
CA TYR A 257 4.34 18.01 -8.22
C TYR A 257 3.38 19.19 -8.02
N TYR A 258 2.14 18.90 -7.62
CA TYR A 258 1.10 19.89 -7.39
C TYR A 258 1.53 20.89 -6.30
N GLN A 259 2.24 20.41 -5.28
CA GLN A 259 2.84 21.25 -4.24
C GLN A 259 3.85 22.24 -4.81
N LYS A 260 4.78 21.76 -5.63
CA LYS A 260 5.78 22.62 -6.27
C LYS A 260 5.12 23.65 -7.19
N GLU A 261 4.16 23.24 -8.02
CA GLU A 261 3.51 24.13 -8.97
C GLU A 261 2.68 25.21 -8.27
N THR A 262 1.91 24.84 -7.25
CA THR A 262 1.15 25.81 -6.43
C THR A 262 2.09 26.80 -5.73
N ASP A 263 3.20 26.35 -5.13
CA ASP A 263 4.22 27.25 -4.56
C ASP A 263 4.74 28.25 -5.61
N THR A 264 4.95 27.83 -6.86
CA THR A 264 5.37 28.76 -7.94
C THR A 264 4.28 29.73 -8.38
N MET A 265 3.03 29.27 -8.47
CA MET A 265 1.88 30.10 -8.81
C MET A 265 1.63 31.17 -7.74
N ILE A 266 1.72 30.79 -6.47
CA ILE A 266 1.58 31.69 -5.32
C ILE A 266 2.66 32.78 -5.34
N ASN A 267 3.92 32.37 -5.54
CA ASN A 267 5.03 33.33 -5.66
C ASN A 267 4.82 34.33 -6.80
N LYS A 268 4.27 33.89 -7.94
CA LYS A 268 3.94 34.76 -9.07
C LYS A 268 2.74 35.66 -8.81
N ALA A 269 1.78 35.24 -7.99
CA ALA A 269 0.54 35.97 -7.73
C ALA A 269 0.66 37.06 -6.66
N ILE A 270 1.52 36.86 -5.65
CA ILE A 270 1.63 37.78 -4.49
C ILE A 270 2.64 38.91 -4.73
N ASP A 271 3.58 38.77 -5.68
CA ASP A 271 4.73 39.68 -5.90
C ASP A 271 5.60 39.95 -4.66
N ASN A 272 5.32 39.24 -3.56
CA ASN A 272 5.94 39.31 -2.24
C ASN A 272 5.99 40.73 -1.64
N GLU A 273 4.96 41.55 -1.87
CA GLU A 273 4.91 42.93 -1.40
C GLU A 273 4.08 43.13 -0.12
N LEU A 274 4.56 43.97 0.77
CA LEU A 274 3.88 44.44 1.98
C LEU A 274 3.82 45.96 1.96
N ARG A 275 2.72 46.55 2.40
CA ARG A 275 2.59 48.00 2.62
C ARG A 275 2.56 48.29 4.11
N ILE A 276 3.30 49.31 4.55
CA ILE A 276 3.29 49.77 5.94
C ILE A 276 2.91 51.25 6.07
N SER A 277 2.13 51.58 7.09
CA SER A 277 1.74 52.96 7.44
C SER A 277 1.30 53.09 8.90
N TYR A 278 1.32 54.30 9.48
CA TYR A 278 0.80 54.56 10.83
C TYR A 278 -0.75 54.60 10.90
N LYS A 279 -1.29 54.37 12.10
CA LYS A 279 -2.74 54.22 12.40
C LYS A 279 -3.64 55.35 11.90
N ASP A 280 -3.15 56.59 11.82
CA ASP A 280 -3.92 57.79 11.49
C ASP A 280 -4.20 58.00 10.00
N GLY A 281 -3.56 57.19 9.14
CA GLY A 281 -4.04 57.00 7.77
C GLY A 281 -5.21 56.02 7.81
N GLY A 282 -6.41 56.49 7.45
CA GLY A 282 -7.57 55.63 7.21
C GLY A 282 -7.28 54.46 6.25
N ASN A 283 -8.26 53.54 6.14
CA ASN A 283 -8.28 52.34 5.29
C ASN A 283 -7.23 52.31 4.17
N ALA A 284 -6.26 51.38 4.20
CA ALA A 284 -5.34 50.87 3.14
C ALA A 284 -4.82 51.81 2.02
N TYR A 285 -5.22 53.06 1.98
CA TYR A 285 -5.36 53.94 0.81
C TYR A 285 -5.29 55.41 1.23
N ASP A 286 -5.43 55.70 2.52
CA ASP A 286 -5.23 57.03 3.07
C ASP A 286 -3.72 57.30 3.22
N MET A 287 -3.31 58.50 2.82
CA MET A 287 -1.93 58.98 2.87
C MET A 287 -1.72 59.97 4.03
N GLY A 288 -2.79 60.29 4.76
CA GLY A 288 -2.70 60.99 6.04
C GLY A 288 -1.93 60.17 7.06
N GLY A 289 -1.20 60.83 7.95
CA GLY A 289 -0.50 60.17 9.05
C GLY A 289 0.92 60.70 9.29
N GLN A 290 1.54 60.19 10.35
CA GLN A 290 2.91 60.51 10.70
C GLN A 290 3.91 59.75 9.80
N PRO A 291 5.09 60.33 9.51
CA PRO A 291 6.14 59.64 8.76
C PRO A 291 6.70 58.45 9.52
N ILE A 292 7.14 57.43 8.78
CA ILE A 292 7.82 56.26 9.36
C ILE A 292 9.25 56.63 9.77
N PRO A 293 9.67 56.39 11.03
CA PRO A 293 11.02 56.70 11.50
C PRO A 293 12.12 56.12 10.60
N LYS A 294 13.14 56.96 10.32
CA LYS A 294 14.33 56.55 9.54
C LYS A 294 15.07 55.34 10.13
N THR A 295 15.08 55.21 11.46
CA THR A 295 15.70 54.06 12.16
C THR A 295 15.01 52.75 11.78
N LEU A 296 13.68 52.70 11.87
CA LEU A 296 12.91 51.52 11.50
C LEU A 296 13.09 51.14 10.02
N ILE A 297 13.14 52.13 9.13
CA ILE A 297 13.39 51.89 7.69
C ILE A 297 14.75 51.24 7.46
N GLN A 298 15.78 51.68 8.20
CA GLN A 298 17.11 51.07 8.15
C GLN A 298 17.10 49.64 8.69
N ASP A 299 16.40 49.39 9.81
CA ASP A 299 16.30 48.06 10.41
C ASP A 299 15.58 47.07 9.49
N ILE A 300 14.50 47.50 8.84
CA ILE A 300 13.78 46.70 7.83
C ILE A 300 14.66 46.45 6.61
N SER A 301 15.40 47.47 6.14
CA SER A 301 16.30 47.32 4.98
C SER A 301 17.46 46.36 5.23
N ASN A 302 17.89 46.21 6.49
CA ASN A 302 18.97 45.31 6.89
C ASN A 302 18.48 43.87 7.17
N ASN A 303 17.17 43.63 7.15
CA ASN A 303 16.60 42.32 7.40
C ASN A 303 16.86 41.38 6.21
N SER A 304 17.49 40.23 6.45
CA SER A 304 17.86 39.25 5.41
C SER A 304 16.67 38.67 4.63
N MET A 305 15.45 38.82 5.14
CA MET A 305 14.22 38.37 4.48
C MET A 305 13.63 39.42 3.53
N VAL A 306 14.12 40.66 3.58
CA VAL A 306 13.62 41.80 2.79
C VAL A 306 14.55 42.03 1.60
N GLN A 307 13.97 42.09 0.40
CA GLN A 307 14.67 42.37 -0.85
C GLN A 307 14.90 43.86 -1.06
N SER A 308 13.88 44.69 -0.80
CA SER A 308 13.97 46.14 -0.95
C SER A 308 12.84 46.83 -0.19
N ILE A 309 13.11 48.03 0.31
CA ILE A 309 12.08 48.94 0.85
C ILE A 309 12.05 50.22 0.03
N GLN A 310 10.87 50.63 -0.41
CA GLN A 310 10.70 51.80 -1.26
C GLN A 310 9.54 52.66 -0.76
N PRO A 311 9.67 53.99 -0.81
CA PRO A 311 8.62 54.86 -0.32
C PRO A 311 7.47 54.94 -1.35
N PHE A 312 6.23 54.96 -0.87
CA PHE A 312 5.00 54.98 -1.68
C PHE A 312 4.29 56.32 -1.60
N PHE A 313 3.84 56.82 -2.74
CA PHE A 313 3.27 58.15 -2.85
C PHE A 313 2.17 58.24 -3.89
N GLN A 314 1.36 59.29 -3.75
CA GLN A 314 0.22 59.54 -4.60
C GLN A 314 0.12 61.04 -4.84
N TRP A 315 0.11 61.46 -6.11
CA TRP A 315 -0.19 62.84 -6.49
C TRP A 315 -1.53 62.91 -7.20
N ASN A 316 -2.36 63.86 -6.78
CA ASN A 316 -3.56 64.21 -7.50
C ASN A 316 -3.22 65.29 -8.54
N ILE A 317 -3.84 65.18 -9.70
CA ILE A 317 -3.71 66.19 -10.76
C ILE A 317 -4.80 67.23 -10.57
N LEU A 318 -4.40 68.49 -10.41
CA LEU A 318 -5.32 69.63 -10.41
C LEU A 318 -5.57 70.09 -11.85
N ASN A 319 -6.79 70.59 -12.10
CA ASN A 319 -7.34 71.03 -13.39
C ASN A 319 -7.92 69.94 -14.31
N THR A 320 -8.13 68.72 -13.80
CA THR A 320 -8.86 67.67 -14.53
C THR A 320 -10.29 67.53 -13.99
N GLN A 321 -11.28 67.39 -14.88
CA GLN A 321 -12.68 67.15 -14.50
C GLN A 321 -12.86 65.81 -13.75
N GLU A 322 -11.90 64.89 -13.91
CA GLU A 322 -11.81 63.63 -13.19
C GLU A 322 -10.59 63.60 -12.26
N THR A 323 -10.64 62.83 -11.18
CA THR A 323 -9.48 62.59 -10.33
C THR A 323 -8.51 61.63 -11.02
N ILE A 324 -7.47 62.18 -11.66
CA ILE A 324 -6.34 61.38 -12.17
C ILE A 324 -5.27 61.34 -11.09
N VAL A 325 -4.75 60.14 -10.84
CA VAL A 325 -3.76 59.87 -9.80
C VAL A 325 -2.44 59.45 -10.42
N ILE A 326 -1.33 60.03 -9.95
CA ILE A 326 0.02 59.56 -10.27
C ILE A 326 0.56 58.75 -9.09
N GLN A 327 1.06 57.54 -9.37
CA GLN A 327 1.63 56.66 -8.35
C GLN A 327 2.86 55.89 -8.87
N PRO A 328 3.80 55.49 -7.99
CA PRO A 328 4.91 54.64 -8.38
C PRO A 328 4.44 53.21 -8.68
N TYR A 329 5.15 52.52 -9.57
CA TYR A 329 5.00 51.08 -9.78
C TYR A 329 6.34 50.35 -9.68
N TYR A 330 6.34 49.25 -8.93
CA TYR A 330 7.55 48.55 -8.52
C TYR A 330 7.83 47.32 -9.40
N GLY A 331 7.99 47.54 -10.72
CA GLY A 331 8.32 46.47 -11.67
C GLY A 331 8.14 46.86 -13.14
N ASN A 332 8.34 45.90 -14.05
CA ASN A 332 7.98 46.09 -15.46
C ASN A 332 6.51 45.78 -15.67
N MET A 333 5.77 46.68 -16.32
CA MET A 333 4.36 46.46 -16.65
C MET A 333 4.23 45.75 -17.98
N LYS A 334 3.31 44.78 -18.06
CA LYS A 334 2.81 44.31 -19.35
C LYS A 334 2.06 45.46 -20.02
N THR A 335 2.38 45.70 -21.28
CA THR A 335 1.82 46.83 -22.03
C THR A 335 0.88 46.32 -23.11
N TYR A 336 -0.31 46.91 -23.18
CA TYR A 336 -1.23 46.75 -24.30
C TYR A 336 -0.75 47.52 -25.54
N LYS A 337 -0.18 48.71 -25.32
CA LYS A 337 0.31 49.58 -26.39
C LYS A 337 1.57 50.31 -25.96
N THR A 338 2.57 50.33 -26.84
CA THR A 338 3.82 51.05 -26.63
C THR A 338 3.98 52.21 -27.60
N TYR A 339 4.62 53.28 -27.15
CA TYR A 339 4.89 54.47 -27.96
C TYR A 339 6.41 54.71 -28.05
N THR A 340 6.90 55.03 -29.25
CA THR A 340 8.32 55.28 -29.53
C THR A 340 8.74 56.72 -29.26
N LYS A 341 7.81 57.68 -29.32
CA LYS A 341 8.02 59.09 -29.01
C LYS A 341 7.13 59.51 -27.85
N GLN A 342 7.59 59.20 -26.64
CA GLN A 342 6.94 59.61 -25.41
C GLN A 342 7.52 60.96 -24.99
N SER A 343 6.71 61.82 -24.37
CA SER A 343 7.23 63.02 -23.72
C SER A 343 6.52 63.25 -22.40
N PHE A 344 7.28 63.34 -21.33
CA PHE A 344 6.81 63.75 -20.02
C PHE A 344 7.64 64.96 -19.61
N SER A 345 6.99 66.11 -19.46
CA SER A 345 7.64 67.35 -19.09
C SER A 345 7.05 67.93 -17.82
N ILE A 346 7.92 68.44 -16.96
CA ILE A 346 7.57 69.17 -15.73
C ILE A 346 8.22 70.54 -15.84
N GLU A 347 7.47 71.63 -15.62
CA GLU A 347 7.97 73.02 -15.78
C GLU A 347 8.71 73.25 -17.10
N ASN A 348 8.20 72.69 -18.20
CA ASN A 348 8.79 72.75 -19.55
C ASN A 348 10.16 72.07 -19.72
N LYS A 349 10.65 71.32 -18.72
CA LYS A 349 11.82 70.45 -18.85
C LYS A 349 11.38 69.03 -19.21
N GLN A 350 11.87 68.50 -20.32
CA GLN A 350 11.65 67.09 -20.67
C GLN A 350 12.40 66.16 -19.72
N LEU A 351 11.68 65.21 -19.14
CA LEU A 351 12.24 64.13 -18.32
C LEU A 351 12.35 62.86 -19.15
N ASN A 352 13.29 61.99 -18.80
CA ASN A 352 13.34 60.65 -19.39
C ASN A 352 12.05 59.90 -19.04
N THR A 353 11.30 59.51 -20.07
CA THR A 353 10.01 58.83 -20.01
C THR A 353 10.09 57.33 -19.82
N ASP A 354 11.31 56.76 -19.76
CA ASP A 354 11.48 55.33 -19.49
C ASP A 354 10.67 54.95 -18.24
N HIS A 355 9.68 54.08 -18.46
CA HIS A 355 8.76 53.55 -17.45
C HIS A 355 7.67 54.50 -16.94
N VAL A 356 7.12 55.36 -17.80
CA VAL A 356 5.81 56.00 -17.58
C VAL A 356 4.71 55.19 -18.28
N TYR A 357 3.67 54.82 -17.53
CA TYR A 357 2.52 54.11 -18.05
C TYR A 357 1.21 54.80 -17.70
N ILE A 358 0.17 54.56 -18.48
CA ILE A 358 -1.20 54.92 -18.12
C ILE A 358 -2.06 53.66 -18.04
N SER A 359 -2.97 53.65 -17.08
CA SER A 359 -3.96 52.59 -16.94
C SER A 359 -4.80 52.46 -18.22
N TYR A 360 -5.18 51.22 -18.55
CA TYR A 360 -6.06 50.93 -19.69
C TYR A 360 -7.39 51.70 -19.62
N SER A 361 -7.95 51.86 -18.41
CA SER A 361 -9.17 52.64 -18.18
C SER A 361 -8.98 54.13 -18.52
N LEU A 362 -7.88 54.74 -18.09
CA LEU A 362 -7.55 56.13 -18.45
C LEU A 362 -7.40 56.31 -19.96
N TYR A 363 -6.72 55.36 -20.60
CA TYR A 363 -6.51 55.38 -22.05
C TYR A 363 -7.82 55.33 -22.83
N GLN A 364 -8.79 54.53 -22.37
CA GLN A 364 -10.12 54.49 -22.97
C GLN A 364 -10.87 55.81 -22.81
N LYS A 365 -10.83 56.42 -21.62
CA LYS A 365 -11.51 57.72 -21.36
C LYS A 365 -10.91 58.87 -22.17
N LEU A 366 -9.61 58.85 -22.43
CA LEU A 366 -8.91 59.84 -23.27
C LEU A 366 -9.15 59.62 -24.78
N ASN A 367 -10.16 58.85 -25.18
CA ASN A 367 -10.45 58.53 -26.59
C ASN A 367 -9.22 58.02 -27.36
N LYS A 368 -8.36 57.25 -26.70
CA LYS A 368 -7.13 56.66 -27.27
C LYS A 368 -6.03 57.67 -27.65
N ASN A 369 -6.18 58.94 -27.28
CA ASN A 369 -5.21 60.02 -27.52
C ASN A 369 -4.62 60.52 -26.20
N ILE A 370 -3.34 60.27 -25.97
CA ILE A 370 -2.68 60.59 -24.71
C ILE A 370 -2.08 61.98 -24.80
N HIS A 371 -2.83 62.97 -24.33
CA HIS A 371 -2.37 64.34 -24.12
C HIS A 371 -2.98 64.86 -22.81
N ILE A 372 -2.18 64.85 -21.73
CA ILE A 372 -2.64 65.22 -20.39
C ILE A 372 -1.84 66.42 -19.92
N LYS A 373 -2.52 67.48 -19.52
CA LYS A 373 -1.95 68.65 -18.85
C LYS A 373 -2.58 68.81 -17.48
N GLY A 374 -1.79 69.20 -16.50
CA GLY A 374 -2.31 69.47 -15.17
C GLY A 374 -1.25 70.02 -14.23
N ILE A 375 -1.62 70.20 -12.96
CA ILE A 375 -0.72 70.69 -11.92
C ILE A 375 -0.55 69.58 -10.88
N LEU A 376 0.70 69.19 -10.64
CA LEU A 376 1.10 68.25 -9.59
C LEU A 376 1.21 68.99 -8.25
N GLN A 377 0.68 68.39 -7.20
CA GLN A 377 0.89 68.84 -5.82
C GLN A 377 2.07 68.09 -5.22
N ILE A 378 3.27 68.65 -5.31
CA ILE A 378 4.49 68.02 -4.81
C ILE A 378 4.76 68.52 -3.37
N PRO A 379 4.82 67.64 -2.36
CA PRO A 379 5.08 68.05 -1.00
C PRO A 379 6.50 68.60 -0.85
N THR A 380 6.65 69.72 -0.14
CA THR A 380 7.96 70.35 0.12
C THR A 380 8.56 69.95 1.46
N SER A 381 7.72 69.50 2.39
CA SER A 381 8.10 68.99 3.71
C SER A 381 7.04 68.00 4.19
N ASN A 382 7.21 67.43 5.40
CA ASN A 382 6.20 66.58 6.04
C ASN A 382 4.98 67.34 6.58
N THR A 383 4.94 68.66 6.39
CA THR A 383 3.75 69.48 6.67
C THR A 383 2.86 69.59 5.42
N TYR A 384 1.63 70.09 5.54
CA TYR A 384 0.68 70.25 4.41
C TYR A 384 1.06 71.39 3.44
N THR A 385 2.34 71.54 3.14
CA THR A 385 2.89 72.53 2.21
C THR A 385 3.25 71.84 0.88
N PHE A 386 2.72 72.39 -0.21
CA PHE A 386 2.88 71.82 -1.55
C PHE A 386 3.42 72.86 -2.54
N ASN A 387 4.33 72.44 -3.41
CA ASN A 387 4.65 73.13 -4.65
C ASN A 387 3.65 72.71 -5.72
N MET A 388 3.11 73.69 -6.42
CA MET A 388 2.17 73.51 -7.53
C MET A 388 2.95 73.50 -8.83
N VAL A 389 3.16 72.31 -9.40
CA VAL A 389 4.12 72.13 -10.49
C VAL A 389 3.39 71.69 -11.76
N PRO A 390 3.37 72.51 -12.83
CA PRO A 390 2.71 72.14 -14.08
C PRO A 390 3.43 71.00 -14.77
N PHE A 391 2.67 70.04 -15.31
CA PHE A 391 3.20 68.94 -16.11
C PHE A 391 2.40 68.73 -17.40
N GLU A 392 3.06 68.12 -18.37
CA GLU A 392 2.46 67.68 -19.64
C GLU A 392 2.96 66.27 -19.97
N LEU A 393 2.04 65.36 -20.28
CA LEU A 393 2.30 63.99 -20.70
C LEU A 393 1.71 63.74 -22.09
N VAL A 394 2.56 63.30 -23.02
CA VAL A 394 2.19 62.93 -24.38
C VAL A 394 2.68 61.51 -24.67
N ASN A 395 1.80 60.67 -25.21
CA ASN A 395 2.13 59.32 -25.70
C ASN A 395 2.86 58.43 -24.67
N ALA A 396 2.22 58.10 -23.56
CA ALA A 396 2.74 57.12 -22.58
C ALA A 396 2.37 55.68 -22.96
N ASN A 397 3.15 54.70 -22.48
CA ASN A 397 2.79 53.28 -22.65
C ASN A 397 1.48 52.96 -21.93
N VAL A 398 0.64 52.10 -22.51
CA VAL A 398 -0.65 51.72 -21.93
C VAL A 398 -0.53 50.35 -21.27
N THR A 399 -0.97 50.22 -20.02
CA THR A 399 -0.99 48.94 -19.31
C THR A 399 -1.96 47.96 -19.95
N ASP A 400 -1.72 46.66 -19.74
CA ASP A 400 -2.71 45.63 -20.07
C ASP A 400 -4.03 45.82 -19.29
N LYS A 401 -5.14 45.28 -19.81
CA LYS A 401 -6.48 45.38 -19.23
C LYS A 401 -6.56 44.69 -17.87
N ASP A 402 -5.76 43.65 -17.66
CA ASP A 402 -5.75 42.82 -16.45
C ASP A 402 -4.83 43.41 -15.35
N ILE A 403 -4.15 44.53 -15.61
CA ILE A 403 -3.37 45.23 -14.59
C ILE A 403 -4.31 46.08 -13.74
N HIS A 404 -4.64 45.57 -12.55
CA HIS A 404 -5.43 46.29 -11.56
C HIS A 404 -4.56 47.13 -10.61
N ASN A 405 -5.14 48.19 -10.04
CA ASN A 405 -4.48 48.96 -9.00
C ASN A 405 -4.38 48.13 -7.72
N ARG A 406 -3.14 47.93 -7.23
CA ARG A 406 -2.85 47.12 -6.03
C ARG A 406 -2.68 47.95 -4.77
N TYR A 407 -2.56 49.27 -4.90
CA TYR A 407 -2.17 50.16 -3.80
C TYR A 407 -3.22 51.19 -3.41
N THR A 408 -4.23 51.44 -4.25
CA THR A 408 -5.34 52.38 -3.95
C THR A 408 -6.71 51.77 -4.22
N LYS A 409 -7.76 52.32 -3.58
CA LYS A 409 -9.16 51.88 -3.74
C LYS A 409 -9.70 52.21 -5.13
N THR A 410 -9.13 53.22 -5.80
CA THR A 410 -9.55 53.67 -7.12
C THR A 410 -8.86 52.83 -8.18
N THR A 411 -9.66 52.09 -8.95
CA THR A 411 -9.22 51.22 -10.05
C THR A 411 -9.12 51.95 -11.39
N GLU A 412 -9.44 53.23 -11.43
CA GLU A 412 -9.60 53.98 -12.66
C GLU A 412 -8.75 55.26 -12.63
N ASN A 413 -8.22 55.62 -13.80
CA ASN A 413 -7.58 56.91 -14.06
C ASN A 413 -6.20 57.11 -13.42
N ILE A 414 -5.29 56.15 -13.64
CA ILE A 414 -3.95 56.18 -13.04
C ILE A 414 -2.86 56.41 -14.10
N ILE A 415 -1.88 57.23 -13.73
CA ILE A 415 -0.56 57.34 -14.36
C ILE A 415 0.46 56.66 -13.44
N TYR A 416 1.18 55.68 -13.96
CA TYR A 416 2.24 54.99 -13.25
C TYR A 416 3.60 55.56 -13.64
N ILE A 417 4.45 55.80 -12.65
CA ILE A 417 5.83 56.26 -12.86
C ILE A 417 6.81 55.30 -12.17
N SER A 418 8.06 55.25 -12.62
CA SER A 418 9.07 54.49 -11.90
C SER A 418 9.43 55.13 -10.56
N PRO A 419 9.82 54.33 -9.54
CA PRO A 419 10.27 54.85 -8.25
C PRO A 419 11.48 55.78 -8.37
N LYS A 420 12.36 55.52 -9.34
CA LYS A 420 13.53 56.36 -9.65
C LYS A 420 13.11 57.73 -10.19
N LEU A 421 12.17 57.77 -11.13
CA LEU A 421 11.63 59.02 -11.67
C LEU A 421 10.94 59.83 -10.56
N TYR A 422 10.16 59.15 -9.72
CA TYR A 422 9.52 59.75 -8.55
C TYR A 422 10.54 60.40 -7.60
N GLN A 423 11.58 59.66 -7.17
CA GLN A 423 12.62 60.17 -6.26
C GLN A 423 13.35 61.38 -6.85
N MET A 424 13.58 61.37 -8.17
CA MET A 424 14.23 62.47 -8.87
C MET A 424 13.38 63.73 -8.89
N ILE A 425 12.06 63.60 -9.02
CA ILE A 425 11.12 64.74 -8.96
C ILE A 425 11.09 65.29 -7.53
N ILE A 426 10.97 64.44 -6.52
CA ILE A 426 10.91 64.86 -5.11
C ILE A 426 12.16 65.62 -4.70
N SER A 427 13.34 65.09 -5.01
CA SER A 427 14.61 65.70 -4.60
C SER A 427 14.83 67.11 -5.16
N GLN A 428 14.18 67.45 -6.28
CA GLN A 428 14.22 68.79 -6.85
C GLN A 428 13.41 69.82 -6.06
N TYR A 429 12.36 69.39 -5.35
CA TYR A 429 11.40 70.27 -4.68
C TYR A 429 11.42 70.17 -3.14
N THR A 430 12.19 69.24 -2.56
CA THR A 430 12.38 69.11 -1.11
C THR A 430 13.76 69.62 -0.67
N GLN A 431 13.81 70.56 0.28
CA GLN A 431 15.08 71.06 0.82
C GLN A 431 15.70 70.04 1.81
N ASN A 432 17.02 69.82 1.72
CA ASN A 432 17.83 69.02 2.66
C ASN A 432 17.35 67.57 2.95
N ASN A 433 16.67 66.90 2.01
CA ASN A 433 16.13 65.54 2.20
C ASN A 433 15.24 65.41 3.47
N THR A 434 14.53 66.47 3.80
CA THR A 434 13.66 66.55 4.99
C THR A 434 12.40 65.69 4.85
N TYR A 435 11.98 65.40 3.63
CA TYR A 435 10.76 64.64 3.37
C TYR A 435 10.90 63.15 3.67
N GLN A 436 9.99 62.61 4.48
CA GLN A 436 9.84 61.18 4.77
C GLN A 436 8.45 60.71 4.36
N SER A 437 8.38 59.56 3.70
CA SER A 437 7.08 58.98 3.36
C SER A 437 6.31 58.53 4.59
N ASN A 438 4.99 58.68 4.53
CA ASN A 438 4.06 58.10 5.50
C ASN A 438 3.77 56.63 5.18
N VAL A 439 4.11 56.19 3.96
CA VAL A 439 3.83 54.84 3.45
C VAL A 439 5.05 54.26 2.75
N TYR A 440 5.37 53.01 3.06
CA TYR A 440 6.42 52.26 2.37
C TYR A 440 5.88 50.95 1.81
N VAL A 441 6.39 50.53 0.65
CA VAL A 441 6.26 49.18 0.11
C VAL A 441 7.55 48.41 0.38
N ILE A 442 7.41 47.25 0.99
CA ILE A 442 8.48 46.32 1.32
C ILE A 442 8.32 45.11 0.39
N LYS A 443 9.37 44.78 -0.35
CA LYS A 443 9.46 43.56 -1.12
C LYS A 443 10.20 42.50 -0.31
N VAL A 444 9.57 41.36 -0.11
CA VAL A 444 10.07 40.22 0.68
C VAL A 444 10.64 39.17 -0.29
N ASN A 445 11.66 38.42 0.15
CA ASN A 445 12.31 37.42 -0.71
C ASN A 445 11.36 36.26 -1.10
N SER A 446 10.40 35.92 -0.24
CA SER A 446 9.44 34.83 -0.45
C SER A 446 8.16 35.08 0.34
N TYR A 447 7.01 34.61 -0.17
CA TYR A 447 5.73 34.70 0.53
C TYR A 447 5.75 34.00 1.90
N LYS A 448 6.59 32.95 2.06
CA LYS A 448 6.76 32.22 3.33
C LYS A 448 7.30 33.13 4.44
N ASN A 449 8.07 34.15 4.09
CA ASN A 449 8.70 35.09 5.03
C ASN A 449 7.79 36.28 5.39
N ILE A 450 6.67 36.47 4.69
CA ILE A 450 5.77 37.63 4.89
C ILE A 450 5.29 37.72 6.34
N GLN A 451 4.93 36.59 6.96
CA GLN A 451 4.45 36.59 8.34
C GLN A 451 5.55 36.99 9.32
N SER A 452 6.75 36.42 9.18
CA SER A 452 7.89 36.74 10.03
C SER A 452 8.30 38.21 9.91
N VAL A 453 8.28 38.77 8.70
CA VAL A 453 8.53 40.21 8.46
C VAL A 453 7.43 41.07 9.10
N THR A 454 6.16 40.65 9.00
CA THR A 454 5.03 41.35 9.64
C THR A 454 5.17 41.39 11.17
N GLU A 455 5.55 40.26 11.78
CA GLU A 455 5.80 40.16 13.22
C GLU A 455 7.01 41.01 13.64
N PHE A 456 8.09 41.01 12.85
CA PHE A 456 9.26 41.86 13.08
C PHE A 456 8.92 43.35 13.11
N ILE A 457 8.08 43.82 12.19
CA ILE A 457 7.63 45.22 12.12
C ILE A 457 6.76 45.56 13.33
N LYS A 458 5.77 44.72 13.63
CA LYS A 458 4.87 44.92 14.79
C LYS A 458 5.59 44.88 16.13
N LYS A 459 6.72 44.18 16.22
CA LYS A 459 7.57 44.14 17.42
C LYS A 459 8.35 45.45 17.63
N HIS A 460 8.75 46.11 16.55
CA HIS A 460 9.40 47.43 16.63
C HIS A 460 8.40 48.51 17.02
N ASP A 461 7.22 48.50 16.40
CA ASP A 461 6.16 49.45 16.69
C ASP A 461 4.79 48.83 16.40
N SER A 462 3.98 48.65 17.44
CA SER A 462 2.64 48.06 17.35
C SER A 462 1.61 48.96 16.66
N ASP A 463 1.91 50.25 16.50
CA ASP A 463 1.02 51.23 15.87
C ASP A 463 1.15 51.26 14.34
N ILE A 464 2.13 50.55 13.79
CA ILE A 464 2.28 50.40 12.34
C ILE A 464 1.32 49.32 11.83
N LYS A 465 0.45 49.72 10.90
CA LYS A 465 -0.40 48.80 10.15
C LYS A 465 0.40 48.21 9.00
N VAL A 466 0.41 46.88 8.93
CA VAL A 466 0.99 46.12 7.83
C VAL A 466 -0.14 45.57 6.97
N TYR A 467 -0.23 46.03 5.73
CA TYR A 467 -1.21 45.61 4.74
C TYR A 467 -0.56 44.66 3.75
N ASN A 468 -1.18 43.49 3.55
CA ASN A 468 -0.82 42.58 2.47
C ASN A 468 -1.91 42.64 1.38
N PRO A 469 -1.60 43.11 0.16
CA PRO A 469 -2.58 43.24 -0.93
C PRO A 469 -3.17 41.90 -1.37
N VAL A 470 -2.50 40.77 -1.09
CA VAL A 470 -3.07 39.42 -1.23
C VAL A 470 -3.09 38.80 0.15
N SER A 471 -4.25 38.45 0.71
CA SER A 471 -4.33 37.90 2.07
C SER A 471 -3.53 36.59 2.19
N SER A 472 -2.25 36.67 2.53
CA SER A 472 -1.33 35.53 2.67
C SER A 472 -1.84 34.52 3.71
N ALA A 473 -2.60 34.99 4.70
CA ALA A 473 -3.27 34.14 5.69
C ALA A 473 -4.30 33.20 5.06
N ILE A 474 -5.09 33.65 4.09
CA ILE A 474 -6.08 32.79 3.42
C ILE A 474 -5.37 31.81 2.51
N LEU A 475 -4.41 32.29 1.72
CA LEU A 475 -3.70 31.47 0.74
C LEU A 475 -2.84 30.38 1.40
N ASN A 476 -2.10 30.73 2.46
CA ASN A 476 -1.32 29.76 3.25
C ASN A 476 -2.23 28.72 3.89
N LYS A 477 -3.36 29.14 4.47
CA LYS A 477 -4.26 28.21 5.18
C LYS A 477 -4.97 27.25 4.22
N THR A 478 -5.32 27.70 3.01
CA THR A 478 -5.89 26.82 1.97
C THR A 478 -4.87 25.82 1.42
N THR A 479 -3.61 26.19 1.31
CA THR A 479 -2.58 25.33 0.72
C THR A 479 -2.05 24.32 1.74
N THR A 480 -1.75 24.73 2.97
CA THR A 480 -1.37 23.77 4.04
C THR A 480 -2.47 22.77 4.32
N PHE A 481 -3.74 23.20 4.38
CA PHE A 481 -4.86 22.28 4.55
C PHE A 481 -4.94 21.24 3.43
N GLY A 482 -4.76 21.65 2.17
CA GLY A 482 -4.71 20.72 1.04
C GLY A 482 -3.60 19.68 1.16
N PHE A 483 -2.39 20.09 1.56
CA PHE A 483 -1.26 19.16 1.71
C PHE A 483 -1.44 18.19 2.88
N GLU A 484 -1.88 18.68 4.03
CA GLU A 484 -2.14 17.85 5.22
C GLU A 484 -3.22 16.80 4.92
N MET A 485 -4.29 17.19 4.23
CA MET A 485 -5.35 16.27 3.82
C MET A 485 -4.82 15.17 2.89
N ILE A 486 -4.05 15.51 1.85
CA ILE A 486 -3.52 14.49 0.92
C ILE A 486 -2.53 13.57 1.65
N GLN A 487 -1.71 14.10 2.57
CA GLN A 487 -0.80 13.29 3.38
C GLN A 487 -1.54 12.33 4.31
N GLN A 488 -2.62 12.76 4.95
CA GLN A 488 -3.44 11.90 5.79
C GLN A 488 -4.13 10.81 4.96
N PHE A 489 -4.69 11.16 3.80
CA PHE A 489 -5.29 10.18 2.89
C PHE A 489 -4.28 9.13 2.40
N SER A 490 -3.06 9.55 2.04
CA SER A 490 -2.02 8.62 1.59
C SER A 490 -1.57 7.67 2.72
N MET A 491 -1.46 8.15 3.96
CA MET A 491 -1.20 7.32 5.13
C MET A 491 -2.32 6.32 5.40
N ILE A 492 -3.59 6.73 5.33
CA ILE A 492 -4.74 5.84 5.53
C ILE A 492 -4.75 4.73 4.47
N MET A 493 -4.57 5.09 3.19
CA MET A 493 -4.49 4.13 2.09
C MET A 493 -3.33 3.14 2.29
N PHE A 494 -2.20 3.62 2.80
CA PHE A 494 -1.05 2.78 3.10
C PHE A 494 -1.32 1.78 4.23
N VAL A 495 -1.94 2.23 5.32
CA VAL A 495 -2.32 1.35 6.43
C VAL A 495 -3.35 0.31 5.98
N MET A 496 -4.37 0.72 5.21
CA MET A 496 -5.37 -0.20 4.64
C MET A 496 -4.73 -1.23 3.70
N PHE A 497 -3.72 -0.83 2.94
CA PHE A 497 -2.96 -1.74 2.09
C PHE A 497 -2.19 -2.79 2.91
N ILE A 498 -1.46 -2.37 3.94
CA ILE A 498 -0.74 -3.29 4.84
C ILE A 498 -1.70 -4.26 5.51
N SER A 499 -2.82 -3.77 6.07
CA SER A 499 -3.80 -4.61 6.74
C SER A 499 -4.42 -5.62 5.79
N THR A 500 -4.72 -5.23 4.55
CA THR A 500 -5.25 -6.13 3.53
C THR A 500 -4.24 -7.21 3.16
N CYS A 501 -2.96 -6.85 2.98
CA CYS A 501 -1.88 -7.82 2.75
C CYS A 501 -1.74 -8.81 3.91
N PHE A 502 -1.86 -8.32 5.16
CA PHE A 502 -1.80 -9.15 6.36
C PHE A 502 -2.97 -10.15 6.44
N ILE A 503 -4.20 -9.68 6.25
CA ILE A 503 -5.41 -10.52 6.26
C ILE A 503 -5.35 -11.59 5.17
N ILE A 504 -4.94 -11.21 3.95
CA ILE A 504 -4.76 -12.13 2.84
C ILE A 504 -3.68 -13.17 3.17
N GLY A 505 -2.56 -12.75 3.76
CA GLY A 505 -1.48 -13.65 4.19
C GLY A 505 -1.97 -14.70 5.19
N ILE A 506 -2.77 -14.29 6.18
CA ILE A 506 -3.38 -15.20 7.14
C ILE A 506 -4.32 -16.20 6.45
N PHE A 507 -5.24 -15.72 5.61
CA PHE A 507 -6.23 -16.58 4.97
C PHE A 507 -5.56 -17.65 4.09
N ASP A 508 -4.51 -17.28 3.35
CA ASP A 508 -3.72 -18.17 2.49
C ASP A 508 -2.99 -19.25 3.30
N ILE A 509 -2.45 -18.92 4.48
CA ILE A 509 -1.83 -19.90 5.37
C ILE A 509 -2.88 -20.86 5.94
N VAL A 510 -4.04 -20.33 6.37
CA VAL A 510 -5.13 -21.14 6.94
C VAL A 510 -5.69 -22.10 5.89
N SER A 511 -5.89 -21.66 4.65
CA SER A 511 -6.38 -22.54 3.57
C SER A 511 -5.37 -23.64 3.22
N ARG A 512 -4.06 -23.34 3.25
CA ARG A 512 -3.00 -24.30 2.89
C ARG A 512 -2.59 -25.26 4.02
N ARG A 513 -3.06 -25.06 5.26
CA ARG A 513 -2.67 -25.89 6.43
C ARG A 513 -2.78 -27.39 6.17
N TYR A 514 -3.82 -27.79 5.45
CA TYR A 514 -4.09 -29.20 5.15
C TYR A 514 -3.22 -29.76 4.04
N GLN A 515 -2.88 -28.94 3.03
CA GLN A 515 -1.92 -29.34 2.01
C GLN A 515 -0.58 -29.68 2.67
N TYR A 516 -0.15 -28.89 3.66
CA TYR A 516 1.06 -29.21 4.43
C TYR A 516 0.92 -30.47 5.27
N ALA A 517 -0.22 -30.69 5.92
CA ALA A 517 -0.47 -31.93 6.66
C ALA A 517 -0.40 -33.15 5.73
N LEU A 518 -1.01 -33.08 4.55
CA LEU A 518 -0.93 -34.10 3.51
C LEU A 518 0.52 -34.34 3.06
N LEU A 519 1.32 -33.29 2.86
CA LEU A 519 2.74 -33.44 2.50
C LEU A 519 3.54 -34.15 3.59
N LEU A 520 3.30 -33.82 4.88
CA LEU A 520 3.95 -34.47 6.02
C LEU A 520 3.60 -35.97 6.11
N VAL A 521 2.31 -36.30 6.01
CA VAL A 521 1.80 -37.69 6.03
C VAL A 521 2.42 -38.52 4.91
N ASN A 522 2.68 -37.88 3.77
CA ASN A 522 3.22 -38.56 2.60
C ASN A 522 4.76 -38.54 2.53
N GLY A 523 5.46 -38.19 3.62
CA GLY A 523 6.91 -38.44 3.75
C GLY A 523 7.81 -37.21 3.72
N LEU A 524 7.28 -35.99 3.52
CA LEU A 524 8.09 -34.79 3.70
C LEU A 524 8.33 -34.51 5.18
N ASN A 525 9.55 -34.08 5.50
CA ASN A 525 9.83 -33.54 6.83
C ASN A 525 9.48 -32.04 6.93
N ARG A 526 9.41 -31.53 8.17
CA ARG A 526 9.05 -30.13 8.45
C ARG A 526 9.99 -29.12 7.76
N LEU A 527 11.28 -29.43 7.65
CA LEU A 527 12.27 -28.56 7.00
C LEU A 527 12.02 -28.45 5.50
N GLN A 528 11.70 -29.56 4.83
CA GLN A 528 11.37 -29.59 3.41
C GLN A 528 10.08 -28.81 3.12
N CYS A 529 9.05 -28.97 3.96
CA CYS A 529 7.83 -28.15 3.85
C CYS A 529 8.13 -26.65 4.02
N LEU A 530 8.99 -26.28 4.98
CA LEU A 530 9.37 -24.89 5.20
C LEU A 530 10.17 -24.32 4.01
N GLN A 531 11.09 -25.10 3.44
CA GLN A 531 11.83 -24.71 2.23
C GLN A 531 10.90 -24.51 1.03
N LEU A 532 9.89 -25.36 0.85
CA LEU A 532 8.90 -25.25 -0.22
C LEU A 532 8.15 -23.91 -0.14
N ILE A 533 7.68 -23.56 1.05
CA ILE A 533 6.96 -22.30 1.29
C ILE A 533 7.85 -21.09 1.08
N LEU A 534 9.08 -21.10 1.61
CA LEU A 534 10.03 -20.02 1.38
C LEU A 534 10.31 -19.82 -0.11
N LYS A 535 10.40 -20.92 -0.88
CA LYS A 535 10.60 -20.88 -2.33
C LYS A 535 9.40 -20.30 -3.07
N GLU A 536 8.17 -20.68 -2.70
CA GLU A 536 6.96 -20.06 -3.24
C GLU A 536 6.90 -18.56 -2.94
N ARG A 537 7.06 -18.20 -1.66
CA ARG A 537 6.92 -16.82 -1.19
C ARG A 537 8.00 -15.90 -1.74
N SER A 538 9.24 -16.38 -1.84
CA SER A 538 10.31 -15.62 -2.47
C SER A 538 10.02 -15.35 -3.95
N SER A 539 9.53 -16.34 -4.71
CA SER A 539 9.16 -16.14 -6.12
C SER A 539 8.07 -15.09 -6.31
N TYR A 540 7.06 -15.09 -5.44
CA TYR A 540 5.97 -14.12 -5.42
C TYR A 540 6.42 -12.70 -5.10
N CYS A 541 7.31 -12.57 -4.11
CA CYS A 541 7.83 -11.25 -3.70
C CYS A 541 8.74 -10.66 -4.76
N LEU A 542 9.56 -11.49 -5.43
CA LEU A 542 10.50 -11.06 -6.46
C LEU A 542 9.78 -10.37 -7.64
N VAL A 543 8.62 -10.90 -8.05
CA VAL A 543 7.77 -10.28 -9.08
C VAL A 543 7.24 -8.91 -8.64
N SER A 544 6.75 -8.80 -7.40
CA SER A 544 6.26 -7.53 -6.86
C SER A 544 7.37 -6.48 -6.74
N ILE A 545 8.57 -6.90 -6.31
CA ILE A 545 9.75 -6.05 -6.24
C ILE A 545 10.11 -5.54 -7.63
N ILE A 546 10.17 -6.41 -8.65
CA ILE A 546 10.46 -6.01 -10.03
C ILE A 546 9.42 -5.01 -10.55
N LEU A 547 8.12 -5.26 -10.38
CA LEU A 547 7.09 -4.31 -10.81
C LEU A 547 7.22 -2.95 -10.10
N SER A 548 7.52 -2.97 -8.80
CA SER A 548 7.73 -1.73 -8.03
C SER A 548 8.97 -0.97 -8.51
N MET A 549 10.06 -1.68 -8.82
CA MET A 549 11.29 -1.09 -9.36
C MET A 549 11.04 -0.46 -10.73
N ILE A 550 10.30 -1.14 -11.62
CA ILE A 550 9.89 -0.59 -12.92
C ILE A 550 9.09 0.71 -12.74
N SER A 551 8.19 0.76 -11.76
CA SER A 551 7.40 1.97 -11.50
C SER A 551 8.28 3.15 -11.05
N VAL A 552 9.29 2.89 -10.22
CA VAL A 552 10.27 3.91 -9.80
C VAL A 552 11.14 4.35 -10.96
N LEU A 553 11.62 3.42 -11.78
CA LEU A 553 12.38 3.73 -12.99
C LEU A 553 11.57 4.57 -13.98
N SER A 554 10.27 4.28 -14.16
CA SER A 554 9.40 5.13 -14.98
C SER A 554 9.27 6.54 -14.41
N LEU A 555 9.21 6.68 -13.08
CA LEU A 555 9.18 7.98 -12.43
C LEU A 555 10.50 8.72 -12.65
N PHE A 556 11.67 8.07 -12.50
CA PHE A 556 12.98 8.66 -12.83
C PHE A 556 13.04 9.19 -14.26
N PHE A 557 12.50 8.43 -15.22
CA PHE A 557 12.44 8.84 -16.63
C PHE A 557 11.58 10.10 -16.83
N PHE A 558 10.41 10.18 -16.19
CA PHE A 558 9.58 11.38 -16.21
C PHE A 558 10.20 12.54 -15.40
N GLN A 559 11.04 12.23 -14.42
CA GLN A 559 11.53 13.16 -13.40
C GLN A 559 12.79 13.93 -13.77
N TYR A 560 13.58 13.47 -14.75
CA TYR A 560 14.76 14.21 -15.25
C TYR A 560 14.44 15.67 -15.66
N HIS A 561 13.16 16.02 -15.82
CA HIS A 561 12.73 17.37 -16.15
C HIS A 561 11.95 18.15 -15.06
N ILE A 562 11.48 17.59 -13.92
CA ILE A 562 10.36 18.22 -13.17
C ILE A 562 10.46 18.32 -11.63
N LEU A 563 11.01 17.38 -10.85
CA LEU A 563 10.90 17.37 -9.37
C LEU A 563 12.24 17.51 -8.59
N PRO A 564 12.24 18.00 -7.33
CA PRO A 564 13.44 18.10 -6.47
C PRO A 564 13.92 16.73 -5.94
N SER A 565 15.23 16.56 -5.74
CA SER A 565 15.87 15.30 -5.34
C SER A 565 15.40 14.72 -4.00
N ILE A 566 15.14 15.56 -2.99
CA ILE A 566 14.78 15.14 -1.63
C ILE A 566 13.46 14.35 -1.55
N MET A 567 12.46 14.69 -2.38
CA MET A 567 11.18 13.96 -2.36
C MET A 567 11.28 12.57 -3.00
N ILE A 568 12.30 12.34 -3.84
CA ILE A 568 12.58 11.04 -4.45
C ILE A 568 13.08 10.07 -3.39
N GLU A 569 14.01 10.51 -2.56
CA GLU A 569 14.60 9.68 -1.51
C GLU A 569 13.53 9.19 -0.51
N GLN A 570 12.55 10.04 -0.19
CA GLN A 570 11.42 9.68 0.67
C GLN A 570 10.49 8.66 0.00
N ALA A 571 10.17 8.82 -1.27
CA ALA A 571 9.35 7.84 -2.00
C ALA A 571 10.05 6.48 -2.13
N ILE A 572 11.36 6.48 -2.42
CA ILE A 572 12.18 5.25 -2.51
C ILE A 572 12.25 4.54 -1.16
N SER A 573 12.50 5.26 -0.07
CA SER A 573 12.59 4.67 1.27
C SER A 573 11.27 4.04 1.71
N ILE A 574 10.13 4.69 1.43
CA ILE A 574 8.81 4.10 1.65
C ILE A 574 8.65 2.83 0.80
N LEU A 575 8.98 2.85 -0.48
CA LEU A 575 8.84 1.68 -1.35
C LEU A 575 9.69 0.49 -0.87
N ILE A 576 10.92 0.74 -0.41
CA ILE A 576 11.78 -0.28 0.19
C ILE A 576 11.13 -0.84 1.46
N LEU A 577 10.58 0.03 2.32
CA LEU A 577 9.86 -0.37 3.52
C LEU A 577 8.65 -1.26 3.17
N VAL A 578 7.82 -0.87 2.20
CA VAL A 578 6.64 -1.68 1.82
C VAL A 578 7.05 -3.05 1.28
N ASN A 579 8.06 -3.08 0.39
CA ASN A 579 8.56 -4.34 -0.17
C ASN A 579 9.14 -5.27 0.90
N SER A 580 9.87 -4.72 1.88
CA SER A 580 10.38 -5.50 3.01
C SER A 580 9.24 -6.06 3.88
N VAL A 581 8.19 -5.28 4.12
CA VAL A 581 7.00 -5.72 4.86
C VAL A 581 6.29 -6.87 4.14
N ILE A 582 6.11 -6.79 2.82
CA ILE A 582 5.49 -7.85 2.00
C ILE A 582 6.30 -9.16 2.06
N LEU A 583 7.63 -9.08 2.13
CA LEU A 583 8.50 -10.27 2.23
C LEU A 583 8.46 -10.88 3.64
N ILE A 584 8.54 -10.04 4.66
CA ILE A 584 8.78 -10.46 6.04
C ILE A 584 7.50 -10.99 6.69
N ILE A 585 6.37 -10.30 6.53
CA ILE A 585 5.13 -10.63 7.24
C ILE A 585 4.63 -12.06 6.98
N PRO A 586 4.54 -12.55 5.72
CA PRO A 586 4.10 -13.91 5.44
C PRO A 586 5.04 -14.98 6.02
N CYS A 587 6.35 -14.71 6.03
CA CYS A 587 7.34 -15.60 6.61
C CYS A 587 7.22 -15.65 8.14
N LEU A 588 7.07 -14.49 8.78
CA LEU A 588 6.95 -14.35 10.23
C LEU A 588 5.66 -14.97 10.75
N THR A 589 4.52 -14.71 10.08
CA THR A 589 3.23 -15.34 10.40
C THR A 589 3.30 -16.85 10.25
N PHE A 590 3.95 -17.38 9.22
CA PHE A 590 4.14 -18.82 9.06
C PHE A 590 5.01 -19.44 10.18
N ILE A 591 6.13 -18.81 10.53
CA ILE A 591 7.00 -19.30 11.62
C ILE A 591 6.24 -19.30 12.95
N VAL A 592 5.50 -18.24 13.26
CA VAL A 592 4.67 -18.15 14.46
C VAL A 592 3.61 -19.25 14.47
N LEU A 593 2.97 -19.52 13.33
CA LEU A 593 1.92 -20.54 13.22
C LEU A 593 2.49 -21.95 13.35
N MET A 594 3.65 -22.24 12.76
CA MET A 594 4.36 -23.51 12.94
C MET A 594 4.82 -23.72 14.38
N ARG A 595 5.30 -22.66 15.04
CA ARG A 595 5.74 -22.70 16.44
C ARG A 595 4.55 -22.85 17.40
N SER A 596 3.44 -22.19 17.10
CA SER A 596 2.14 -22.35 17.77
C SER A 596 1.53 -23.73 17.56
N ASN A 597 1.82 -24.39 16.44
CA ASN A 597 1.31 -25.72 16.09
C ASN A 597 2.29 -26.86 16.38
N ASN A 598 3.26 -26.65 17.29
CA ASN A 598 4.17 -27.70 17.74
C ASN A 598 3.48 -28.92 18.39
N GLU A 599 2.16 -28.89 18.57
CA GLU A 599 1.33 -29.92 19.19
C GLU A 599 0.22 -30.41 18.25
N GLY A 600 0.52 -31.22 17.22
CA GLY A 600 -0.46 -31.98 16.40
C GLY A 600 -1.61 -31.19 15.73
N ASN A 601 -1.64 -29.86 15.85
CA ASN A 601 -2.77 -29.00 15.53
C ASN A 601 -2.90 -28.69 14.02
N LEU A 602 -1.97 -29.16 13.18
CA LEU A 602 -2.05 -29.01 11.72
C LEU A 602 -3.27 -29.72 11.13
N LEU A 603 -3.74 -30.79 11.79
CA LEU A 603 -4.92 -31.57 11.43
C LEU A 603 -6.20 -31.10 12.13
N LYS A 604 -6.21 -29.93 12.79
CA LYS A 604 -7.45 -29.33 13.31
C LYS A 604 -8.44 -29.17 12.15
N THR A 605 -9.34 -30.14 12.00
CA THR A 605 -10.64 -29.96 11.36
C THR A 605 -11.29 -28.81 12.08
N SER A 606 -11.98 -27.98 11.31
CA SER A 606 -12.83 -26.91 11.78
C SER A 606 -13.80 -27.45 12.86
N GLU A 607 -13.42 -27.27 14.11
CA GLU A 607 -14.33 -27.04 15.23
C GLU A 607 -14.04 -25.65 15.79
#